data_AF-A0AAN8Q292-F1
#
_entry.id   AF-A0AAN8Q292-F1
#
_cell.length_a   1.000
_cell.length_b   1.000
_cell.length_c   1.000
_cell.angle_alpha   90.00
_cell.angle_beta   90.00
_cell.angle_gamma   90.00
#
_symmetry.space_group_name_H-M   'P 1'
#
loop_
_entity.id
_entity.type
_entity.pdbx_description
1 polymer ?
#
loop_
_entity_poly.entity_id
_entity_poly.type
_entity_poly.pdbx_seq_one_letter_code
_entity_poly.pdbx_strand_id
1 'polypeptide(L)'
;MENEVMSSFLSCNFTNLDLDTLTQIHFQRGRFLPYHVCLRNGSSKLPEIVRCLYHLYEECRHRNVSLAKTIRFTVEKTELLMQKDPMLKVVHLVRDPRAIISSRLRLGKTDGVINIEQESKQLCNQMAEDVILFRHLEKKYKLRLKQFRYEDIVRPHCHF
;
A
#
# COMPACT_ATOMS: atom_id res chain seq x y z
N MET A 1 -6.03 5.61 11.92
CA MET A 1 -5.01 6.25 11.07
C MET A 1 -4.72 5.49 9.76
N GLU A 2 -4.00 4.36 9.73
CA GLU A 2 -3.62 3.72 8.44
C GLU A 2 -4.80 3.28 7.56
N ASN A 3 -5.87 2.73 8.16
CA ASN A 3 -7.10 2.39 7.43
C ASN A 3 -7.80 3.64 6.89
N GLU A 4 -7.72 4.78 7.57
CA GLU A 4 -8.32 6.03 7.11
C GLU A 4 -7.56 6.57 5.91
N VAL A 5 -6.22 6.56 5.96
CA VAL A 5 -5.38 6.94 4.82
C VAL A 5 -5.73 6.07 3.61
N MET A 6 -5.73 4.75 3.76
CA MET A 6 -6.05 3.83 2.67
C MET A 6 -7.47 4.06 2.12
N SER A 7 -8.47 4.19 3.00
CA SER A 7 -9.86 4.47 2.65
C SER A 7 -9.97 5.79 1.89
N SER A 8 -9.28 6.85 2.32
CA SER A 8 -9.25 8.16 1.66
C SER A 8 -8.64 8.08 0.27
N PHE A 9 -7.52 7.38 0.07
CA PHE A 9 -6.91 7.22 -1.25
C PHE A 9 -7.79 6.42 -2.21
N LEU A 10 -8.41 5.34 -1.72
CA LEU A 10 -9.30 4.49 -2.53
C LEU A 10 -10.60 5.22 -2.92
N SER A 11 -11.15 6.01 -2.00
CA SER A 11 -12.39 6.79 -2.19
C SER A 11 -12.19 8.20 -2.73
N CYS A 12 -10.93 8.61 -3.02
CA CYS A 12 -10.59 9.97 -3.43
C CYS A 12 -10.93 11.08 -2.43
N ASN A 13 -11.10 10.78 -1.14
CA ASN A 13 -11.37 11.80 -0.12
C ASN A 13 -10.07 12.34 0.48
N PHE A 14 -9.41 13.26 -0.24
CA PHE A 14 -8.13 13.83 0.18
C PHE A 14 -8.24 14.90 1.28
N THR A 15 -9.43 15.46 1.49
CA THR A 15 -9.69 16.39 2.61
C THR A 15 -9.63 15.73 3.98
N ASN A 16 -9.74 14.41 4.05
CA ASN A 16 -9.65 13.64 5.29
C ASN A 16 -8.20 13.20 5.62
N LEU A 17 -7.21 13.65 4.84
CA LEU A 17 -5.79 13.35 5.08
C LEU A 17 -5.13 14.49 5.87
N ASP A 18 -4.24 14.12 6.78
CA ASP A 18 -3.42 15.06 7.52
C ASP A 18 -2.31 15.69 6.64
N LEU A 19 -1.74 16.79 7.11
CA LEU A 19 -0.73 17.56 6.38
C LEU A 19 0.56 16.76 6.13
N ASP A 20 0.95 15.89 7.07
CA ASP A 20 2.17 15.09 6.94
C ASP A 20 2.00 14.04 5.85
N THR A 21 0.81 13.42 5.77
CA THR A 21 0.44 12.53 4.67
C THR A 21 0.45 13.28 3.35
N LEU A 22 -0.18 14.46 3.28
CA LEU A 22 -0.30 15.27 2.06
C LEU A 22 1.02 15.85 1.53
N THR A 23 2.09 15.82 2.32
CA THR A 23 3.42 16.32 1.94
C THR A 23 4.46 15.22 1.73
N GLN A 24 4.05 13.95 1.77
CA GLN A 24 4.94 12.80 1.59
C GLN A 24 5.67 12.80 0.24
N ILE A 25 6.89 12.25 0.24
CA ILE A 25 7.75 12.10 -0.96
C ILE A 25 7.07 11.31 -2.11
N HIS A 26 6.08 10.48 -1.78
CA HIS A 26 5.33 9.68 -2.74
C HIS A 26 4.56 10.53 -3.77
N PHE A 27 4.24 11.79 -3.45
CA PHE A 27 3.60 12.71 -4.38
C PHE A 27 4.57 13.31 -5.41
N GLN A 28 5.88 13.16 -5.25
CA GLN A 28 6.90 13.76 -6.12
C GLN A 28 7.07 13.07 -7.48
N ARG A 29 6.27 12.05 -7.79
CA ARG A 29 6.46 11.17 -8.96
C ARG A 29 5.14 10.81 -9.62
N GLY A 30 5.24 10.41 -10.89
CA GLY A 30 4.13 9.87 -11.65
C GLY A 30 2.97 10.86 -11.78
N ARG A 31 1.74 10.36 -11.69
CA ARG A 31 0.50 11.14 -11.83
C ARG A 31 0.29 12.20 -10.76
N PHE A 32 0.99 12.09 -9.63
CA PHE A 32 0.90 13.05 -8.54
C PHE A 32 1.87 14.24 -8.67
N LEU A 33 2.75 14.23 -9.67
CA LEU A 33 3.71 15.31 -9.89
C LEU A 33 3.05 16.71 -10.00
N PRO A 34 1.91 16.91 -10.70
CA PRO A 34 1.27 18.23 -10.76
C PRO A 34 0.87 18.77 -9.37
N TYR A 35 0.37 17.89 -8.50
CA TYR A 35 0.08 18.25 -7.11
C TYR A 35 1.35 18.66 -6.36
N HIS A 36 2.43 17.89 -6.48
CA HIS A 36 3.70 18.23 -5.84
C HIS A 36 4.30 19.56 -6.35
N VAL A 37 4.27 19.79 -7.66
CA VAL A 37 4.74 21.05 -8.27
C VAL A 37 3.91 22.23 -7.77
N CYS A 38 2.58 22.07 -7.68
CA CYS A 38 1.70 23.08 -7.11
C CYS A 38 2.08 23.42 -5.67
N LEU A 39 2.30 22.40 -4.82
CA LEU A 39 2.70 22.60 -3.43
C LEU A 39 4.05 23.31 -3.31
N ARG A 40 5.04 22.95 -4.14
CA ARG A 40 6.38 23.53 -4.10
C ARG A 40 6.39 25.01 -4.50
N ASN A 41 5.52 25.39 -5.43
CA ASN A 41 5.39 26.77 -5.90
C ASN A 41 4.53 27.63 -4.94
N GLY A 42 3.80 27.01 -4.03
CA GLY A 42 3.01 27.68 -2.98
C GLY A 42 3.73 27.69 -1.63
N SER A 43 2.99 28.07 -0.59
CA SER A 43 3.42 27.86 0.80
C SER A 43 2.81 26.56 1.33
N SER A 44 3.45 25.88 2.29
CA SER A 44 2.87 24.71 2.98
C SER A 44 1.74 25.07 3.95
N LYS A 45 1.06 26.21 3.75
CA LYS A 45 -0.08 26.64 4.55
C LYS A 45 -1.36 25.98 4.03
N LEU A 46 -2.30 25.73 4.93
CA LEU A 46 -3.56 25.03 4.63
C LEU A 46 -4.30 25.54 3.38
N PRO A 47 -4.48 26.85 3.13
CA PRO A 47 -5.20 27.33 1.95
C PRO A 47 -4.53 26.94 0.62
N GLU A 48 -3.20 26.95 0.56
CA GLU A 48 -2.45 26.56 -0.63
C GLU A 48 -2.51 25.04 -0.86
N ILE A 49 -2.47 24.26 0.22
CA ILE A 49 -2.64 22.80 0.13
C ILE A 49 -4.02 22.47 -0.44
N VAL A 50 -5.08 23.10 0.06
CA VAL A 50 -6.45 22.91 -0.46
C VAL A 50 -6.53 23.28 -1.94
N ARG A 51 -5.91 24.39 -2.36
CA ARG A 51 -5.84 24.77 -3.78
C ARG A 51 -5.17 23.69 -4.62
N CYS A 52 -4.08 23.11 -4.13
CA CYS A 52 -3.34 22.07 -4.85
C CYS A 52 -4.09 20.74 -4.90
N LEU A 53 -4.95 20.42 -3.92
CA LEU A 53 -5.75 19.18 -3.91
C LEU A 53 -6.55 18.97 -5.21
N TYR A 54 -6.91 20.05 -5.92
CA TYR A 54 -7.52 19.97 -7.25
C TYR A 54 -6.80 18.99 -8.17
N HIS A 55 -5.45 19.00 -8.20
CA HIS A 55 -4.68 18.09 -9.04
C HIS A 55 -4.86 16.62 -8.64
N LEU A 56 -5.04 16.31 -7.36
CA LEU A 56 -5.32 14.95 -6.92
C LEU A 56 -6.74 14.52 -7.29
N TYR A 57 -7.71 15.42 -7.14
CA TYR A 57 -9.11 15.17 -7.53
C TYR A 57 -9.26 14.95 -9.03
N GLU A 58 -8.58 15.72 -9.87
CA GLU A 58 -8.59 15.54 -11.32
C GLU A 58 -8.04 14.17 -11.74
N GLU A 59 -6.93 13.72 -11.17
CA GLU A 59 -6.40 12.37 -11.41
C GLU A 59 -7.35 11.27 -10.92
N CYS A 60 -8.06 11.55 -9.84
CA CYS A 60 -9.08 10.67 -9.30
C CYS A 60 -10.32 10.56 -10.21
N ARG A 61 -10.79 11.66 -10.78
CA ARG A 61 -12.00 11.67 -11.63
C ARG A 61 -11.84 10.93 -12.94
N HIS A 62 -10.63 10.95 -13.52
CA HIS A 62 -10.38 10.34 -14.82
C HIS A 62 -10.01 8.84 -14.76
N ARG A 63 -9.96 8.25 -13.56
CA ARG A 63 -9.61 6.83 -13.41
C ARG A 63 -10.84 5.94 -13.29
N ASN A 64 -10.81 4.80 -13.97
CA ASN A 64 -11.84 3.78 -13.83
C ASN A 64 -11.65 2.93 -12.56
N VAL A 65 -10.43 2.84 -12.04
CA VAL A 65 -10.08 2.05 -10.85
C VAL A 65 -9.08 2.81 -9.99
N SER A 66 -9.34 2.82 -8.68
CA SER A 66 -8.41 3.27 -7.65
C SER A 66 -7.51 2.10 -7.23
N LEU A 67 -6.19 2.24 -7.38
CA LEU A 67 -5.23 1.24 -6.91
C LEU A 67 -4.31 1.85 -5.85
N ALA A 68 -4.20 1.17 -4.71
CA ALA A 68 -3.24 1.50 -3.67
C ALA A 68 -2.42 0.26 -3.30
N LYS A 69 -1.10 0.42 -3.23
CA LYS A 69 -0.15 -0.63 -2.84
C LYS A 69 0.57 -0.20 -1.57
N THR A 70 0.66 -1.12 -0.61
CA THR A 70 1.39 -0.93 0.64
C THR A 70 2.12 -2.22 1.02
N ILE A 71 3.25 -2.09 1.69
CA ILE A 71 4.14 -3.22 2.08
C ILE A 71 3.99 -3.63 3.55
N ARG A 72 3.23 -2.88 4.36
CA ARG A 72 3.10 -3.07 5.83
C ARG A 72 1.65 -3.11 6.30
N PHE A 73 0.73 -3.41 5.40
CA PHE A 73 -0.68 -3.46 5.71
C PHE A 73 -1.09 -4.90 5.96
N THR A 74 -1.55 -5.18 7.18
CA THR A 74 -1.85 -6.53 7.64
C THR A 74 -3.16 -7.05 7.03
N VAL A 75 -3.30 -8.37 7.01
CA VAL A 75 -4.53 -9.00 6.54
C VAL A 75 -5.72 -8.67 7.46
N GLU A 76 -5.48 -8.47 8.76
CA GLU A 76 -6.49 -7.99 9.71
C GLU A 76 -7.06 -6.61 9.34
N LYS A 77 -6.18 -5.64 9.08
CA LYS A 77 -6.59 -4.29 8.65
C LYS A 77 -7.36 -4.31 7.32
N THR A 78 -7.01 -5.26 6.46
CA THR A 78 -7.70 -5.50 5.19
C THR A 78 -9.15 -5.91 5.42
N GLU A 79 -9.43 -6.80 6.37
CA GLU A 79 -10.81 -7.18 6.67
C GLU A 79 -11.66 -5.96 7.06
N LEU A 80 -11.14 -5.10 7.93
CA LEU A 80 -11.85 -3.88 8.36
C LEU A 80 -12.18 -2.96 7.19
N LEU A 81 -11.25 -2.77 6.25
CA LEU A 81 -11.53 -2.00 5.03
C LEU A 81 -12.57 -2.67 4.14
N MET A 82 -12.54 -4.00 4.02
CA MET A 82 -13.49 -4.75 3.20
C MET A 82 -14.91 -4.76 3.76
N GLN A 83 -15.05 -4.67 5.09
CA GLN A 83 -16.35 -4.46 5.75
C GLN A 83 -16.90 -3.07 5.46
N LYS A 84 -16.05 -2.05 5.41
CA LYS A 84 -16.43 -0.66 5.14
C LYS A 84 -16.76 -0.41 3.66
N ASP A 85 -16.00 -1.00 2.75
CA ASP A 85 -16.17 -0.85 1.30
C ASP A 85 -16.54 -2.21 0.67
N PRO A 86 -17.80 -2.43 0.29
CA PRO A 86 -18.24 -3.70 -0.30
C PRO A 86 -17.72 -3.93 -1.73
N MET A 87 -17.19 -2.89 -2.39
CA MET A 87 -16.62 -2.97 -3.74
C MET A 87 -15.11 -3.21 -3.74
N LEU A 88 -14.46 -3.06 -2.58
CA LEU A 88 -13.02 -3.27 -2.44
C LEU A 88 -12.63 -4.71 -2.84
N LYS A 89 -11.64 -4.79 -3.74
CA LYS A 89 -10.95 -6.01 -4.13
C LYS A 89 -9.51 -5.97 -3.63
N VAL A 90 -9.00 -7.09 -3.15
CA VAL A 90 -7.70 -7.19 -2.51
C VAL A 90 -6.85 -8.23 -3.22
N VAL A 91 -5.63 -7.82 -3.54
CA VAL A 91 -4.56 -8.69 -4.04
C VAL A 91 -3.52 -8.83 -2.94
N HIS A 92 -3.41 -10.01 -2.33
CA HIS A 92 -2.39 -10.30 -1.33
C HIS A 92 -1.18 -10.94 -2.01
N LEU A 93 -0.10 -10.17 -2.11
CA LEU A 93 1.15 -10.63 -2.70
C LEU A 93 2.06 -11.19 -1.59
N VAL A 94 2.30 -12.50 -1.61
CA VAL A 94 3.29 -13.15 -0.75
C VAL A 94 4.59 -13.37 -1.52
N ARG A 95 5.73 -13.35 -0.81
CA ARG A 95 7.06 -13.57 -1.37
C ARG A 95 7.87 -14.43 -0.42
N ASP A 96 8.82 -15.19 -0.93
CA ASP A 96 9.75 -15.98 -0.12
C ASP A 96 10.40 -15.10 0.99
N PRO A 97 10.29 -15.49 2.28
CA PRO A 97 10.83 -14.69 3.39
C PRO A 97 12.34 -14.50 3.29
N ARG A 98 13.09 -15.47 2.74
CA ARG A 98 14.53 -15.37 2.54
C ARG A 98 14.88 -14.24 1.56
N ALA A 99 14.10 -14.13 0.48
CA ALA A 99 14.26 -13.07 -0.51
C ALA A 99 13.88 -11.69 0.05
N ILE A 100 12.89 -11.63 0.95
CA ILE A 100 12.54 -10.40 1.67
C ILE A 100 13.69 -9.97 2.57
N ILE A 101 14.21 -10.86 3.42
CA ILE A 101 15.31 -10.56 4.35
C ILE A 101 16.55 -10.13 3.57
N SER A 102 16.95 -10.88 2.54
CA SER A 102 18.08 -10.52 1.67
C SER A 102 17.91 -9.13 1.05
N SER A 103 16.70 -8.78 0.59
CA SER A 103 16.41 -7.45 0.07
C SER A 103 16.48 -6.35 1.13
N ARG A 104 16.04 -6.61 2.37
CA ARG A 104 16.12 -5.66 3.48
C ARG A 104 17.58 -5.39 3.87
N LEU A 105 18.39 -6.44 3.94
CA LEU A 105 19.83 -6.35 4.22
C LEU A 105 20.55 -5.49 3.18
N ARG A 106 20.28 -5.70 1.88
CA ARG A 106 20.89 -4.90 0.79
C ARG A 106 20.50 -3.42 0.80
N LEU A 107 19.29 -3.10 1.26
CA LEU A 107 18.77 -1.73 1.27
C LEU A 107 19.26 -0.89 2.46
N GLY A 108 20.10 -1.46 3.34
CA GLY A 108 20.90 -0.67 4.29
C GLY A 108 20.09 0.22 5.26
N LYS A 109 18.88 -0.18 5.66
CA LYS A 109 18.18 0.45 6.81
C LYS A 109 18.69 -0.13 8.14
N THR A 110 20.01 -0.16 8.30
CA THR A 110 20.67 -0.83 9.43
C THR A 110 21.69 0.09 10.06
N ASP A 111 21.22 1.12 10.76
CA ASP A 111 22.01 1.85 11.76
C ASP A 111 22.23 1.01 13.04
N GLY A 112 22.20 -0.32 12.92
CA GLY A 112 22.27 -1.25 14.02
C GLY A 112 22.21 -2.66 13.49
N VAL A 113 23.02 -3.54 14.06
CA VAL A 113 23.12 -4.97 13.74
C VAL A 113 21.71 -5.56 13.65
N ILE A 114 21.21 -5.84 12.44
CA ILE A 114 19.99 -6.63 12.30
C ILE A 114 20.31 -7.99 12.89
N ASN A 115 19.64 -8.33 14.00
CA ASN A 115 19.58 -9.69 14.46
C ASN A 115 18.74 -10.49 13.44
N ILE A 116 19.45 -11.09 12.47
CA ILE A 116 18.82 -11.83 11.36
C ILE A 116 17.93 -12.93 11.91
N GLU A 117 18.32 -13.60 13.00
CA GLU A 117 17.51 -14.66 13.60
C GLU A 117 16.17 -14.10 14.10
N GLN A 118 16.20 -13.00 14.85
CA GLN A 118 15.00 -12.38 15.38
C GLN A 118 14.09 -11.84 14.26
N GLU A 119 14.65 -11.12 13.29
CA GLU A 119 13.90 -10.60 12.14
C GLU A 119 13.29 -11.73 11.31
N SER A 120 14.02 -12.85 11.14
CA SER A 120 13.51 -14.03 10.45
C SER A 120 12.34 -14.66 11.20
N LYS A 121 12.46 -14.84 12.52
CA LYS A 121 11.37 -15.38 13.35
C LYS A 121 10.13 -14.50 13.30
N GLN A 122 10.29 -13.19 13.46
CA GLN A 122 9.19 -12.24 13.42
C GLN A 122 8.50 -12.22 12.05
N LEU A 123 9.27 -12.15 10.96
CA LEU A 123 8.73 -12.17 9.61
C LEU A 123 7.98 -13.48 9.32
N CYS A 124 8.57 -14.63 9.68
CA CYS A 124 7.95 -15.93 9.45
C CYS A 124 6.64 -16.10 10.24
N ASN A 125 6.63 -15.69 11.51
CA ASN A 125 5.42 -15.77 12.35
C ASN A 125 4.31 -14.88 11.77
N GLN A 126 4.63 -13.62 11.46
CA GLN A 126 3.67 -12.69 10.87
C GLN A 126 3.13 -13.21 9.53
N MET A 127 4.00 -13.72 8.65
CA MET A 127 3.57 -14.26 7.36
C MET A 127 2.70 -15.52 7.52
N ALA A 128 3.00 -16.39 8.48
CA ALA A 128 2.19 -17.58 8.75
C ALA A 128 0.79 -17.19 9.21
N GLU A 129 0.69 -16.25 10.16
CA GLU A 129 -0.58 -15.70 10.64
C GLU A 129 -1.37 -15.02 9.51
N ASP A 130 -0.73 -14.15 8.72
CA ASP A 130 -1.35 -13.46 7.59
C ASP A 130 -1.86 -14.45 6.52
N VAL A 131 -1.12 -15.53 6.22
CA VAL A 131 -1.57 -16.56 5.27
C VAL A 131 -2.77 -17.34 5.80
N ILE A 132 -2.77 -17.71 7.08
CA ILE A 132 -3.89 -18.42 7.71
C ILE A 132 -5.14 -17.54 7.70
N LEU A 133 -5.02 -16.29 8.15
CA LEU A 133 -6.12 -15.34 8.16
C LEU A 133 -6.63 -15.07 6.75
N PHE A 134 -5.73 -14.87 5.77
CA PHE A 134 -6.13 -14.61 4.40
C PHE A 134 -6.97 -15.74 3.81
N ARG A 135 -6.61 -17.00 4.07
CA ARG A 135 -7.40 -18.17 3.62
C ARG A 135 -8.80 -18.17 4.23
N HIS A 136 -8.95 -17.70 5.47
CA HIS A 136 -10.27 -17.54 6.08
C HIS A 136 -11.07 -16.42 5.37
N LEU A 137 -10.44 -15.26 5.15
CA LEU A 137 -11.09 -14.13 4.48
C LEU A 137 -11.46 -14.42 3.02
N GLU A 138 -10.65 -15.17 2.30
CA GLU A 138 -10.91 -15.56 0.91
C GLU A 138 -12.20 -16.41 0.79
N LYS A 139 -12.44 -17.29 1.78
CA LYS A 139 -13.70 -18.05 1.87
C LYS A 139 -14.89 -17.16 2.21
N LYS A 140 -14.69 -16.16 3.08
CA LYS A 140 -15.71 -15.22 3.55
C LYS A 140 -16.13 -14.23 2.46
N TYR A 141 -15.18 -13.62 1.76
CA TYR A 141 -15.41 -12.60 0.73
C TYR A 141 -15.05 -13.14 -0.66
N LYS A 142 -15.81 -14.13 -1.12
CA LYS A 142 -15.62 -14.80 -2.41
C LYS A 142 -15.49 -13.78 -3.55
N LEU A 143 -14.61 -14.05 -4.51
CA LEU A 143 -14.32 -13.22 -5.70
C LEU A 143 -13.71 -11.83 -5.43
N ARG A 144 -13.53 -11.44 -4.17
CA ARG A 144 -12.97 -10.14 -3.78
C ARG A 144 -11.53 -10.20 -3.28
N LEU A 145 -11.07 -11.37 -2.83
CA LEU A 145 -9.67 -11.58 -2.46
C LEU A 145 -9.01 -12.56 -3.43
N LYS A 146 -7.74 -12.32 -3.72
CA LYS A 146 -6.88 -13.28 -4.40
C LYS A 146 -5.46 -13.19 -3.88
N GLN A 147 -4.88 -14.33 -3.52
CA GLN A 147 -3.45 -14.42 -3.16
C GLN A 147 -2.61 -14.73 -4.38
N PHE A 148 -1.44 -14.10 -4.49
CA PHE A 148 -0.42 -14.45 -5.47
C PHE A 148 0.93 -14.60 -4.81
N ARG A 149 1.73 -15.51 -5.35
CA ARG A 149 3.15 -15.62 -5.01
C ARG A 149 3.97 -14.81 -6.00
N TYR A 150 4.87 -13.99 -5.49
CA TYR A 150 5.79 -13.19 -6.30
C TYR A 150 6.55 -14.06 -7.31
N GLU A 151 7.00 -15.24 -6.88
CA GLU A 151 7.78 -16.19 -7.67
C GLU A 151 7.02 -16.76 -8.86
N ASP A 152 5.69 -16.75 -8.82
CA ASP A 152 4.84 -17.23 -9.92
C ASP A 152 4.58 -16.10 -10.94
N ILE A 153 4.56 -14.84 -10.48
CA ILE A 153 4.36 -13.67 -11.35
C ILE A 153 5.61 -13.37 -12.17
N VAL A 154 6.80 -13.50 -11.58
CA VAL A 154 8.07 -13.14 -12.24
C VAL A 154 8.68 -14.28 -13.04
N ARG A 155 8.13 -15.49 -12.94
CA ARG A 155 8.57 -16.60 -13.79
C ARG A 155 8.14 -16.31 -15.23
N PRO A 156 9.07 -16.36 -16.21
CA PRO A 156 8.68 -16.27 -17.60
C PRO A 156 7.66 -17.37 -17.89
N HIS A 157 6.54 -16.98 -18.49
CA HIS A 157 5.57 -17.95 -18.99
C HIS A 157 6.26 -18.68 -20.15
N CYS A 158 6.81 -19.85 -19.87
CA CYS A 158 7.27 -20.75 -20.92
C CYS A 158 6.02 -21.18 -21.69
N HIS A 159 5.74 -20.51 -22.81
CA HIS A 159 4.91 -21.07 -23.86
C HIS A 159 5.71 -22.24 -24.46
N PHE A 160 5.29 -23.46 -24.13
CA PHE A 160 5.67 -24.67 -24.86
C PHE A 160 4.78 -24.81 -26.09
#